data_AF-A0A9D5YG06-F1
#
_entry.id   AF-A0A9D5YG06-F1
#
_cell.length_a   1.000
_cell.length_b   1.000
_cell.length_c   1.000
_cell.angle_alpha   90.00
_cell.angle_beta   90.00
_cell.angle_gamma   90.00
#
_symmetry.space_group_name_H-M   'P 1'
#
loop_
_entity.id
_entity.type
_entity.pdbx_description
1 polymer ?
#
loop_
_entity_poly.entity_id
_entity_poly.type
_entity_poly.pdbx_seq_one_letter_code
_entity_poly.pdbx_strand_id
1 'polypeptide(L)'
;MTYFYKKDGEIFIPEKINPELAKLALAIVKTCKLSFKLQMKSTSLNNALKAGKREQMLDIIKKCLEKNRRIYNQDMSLTGVKVEEVEDSFFDDKSDDFLKQQLQVLIDFATINTVVESKMMPLMSGACEKTLGVPLNKIKFFSNQDVILEEPEDDSEEETEE
;
A
#
# COMPACT_ATOMS: atom_id res chain seq x y z
N MET A 1 -18.76 -11.06 -2.99
CA MET A 1 -18.19 -9.79 -2.50
C MET A 1 -16.68 -9.95 -2.40
N THR A 2 -15.93 -8.92 -2.77
CA THR A 2 -14.46 -8.89 -2.75
C THR A 2 -13.97 -7.70 -1.95
N TYR A 3 -12.89 -7.85 -1.21
CA TYR A 3 -12.22 -6.70 -0.59
C TYR A 3 -11.39 -5.93 -1.60
N PHE A 4 -11.68 -4.64 -1.77
CA PHE A 4 -10.95 -3.75 -2.67
C PHE A 4 -10.91 -2.31 -2.14
N TYR A 5 -10.13 -1.46 -2.80
CA TYR A 5 -9.97 -0.07 -2.38
C TYR A 5 -11.23 0.74 -2.68
N LYS A 6 -11.68 1.51 -1.70
CA LYS A 6 -12.68 2.57 -1.83
C LYS A 6 -12.11 3.89 -1.33
N LYS A 7 -12.55 4.98 -1.95
CA LYS A 7 -12.26 6.35 -1.54
C LYS A 7 -13.56 7.14 -1.64
N ASP A 8 -13.90 7.85 -0.56
CA ASP A 8 -15.11 8.69 -0.50
C ASP A 8 -16.41 7.94 -0.89
N GLY A 9 -16.49 6.65 -0.54
CA GLY A 9 -17.63 5.77 -0.83
C GLY A 9 -17.61 5.11 -2.21
N GLU A 10 -16.71 5.52 -3.10
CA GLU A 10 -16.59 5.00 -4.46
C GLU A 10 -15.41 4.04 -4.62
N ILE A 11 -15.48 3.14 -5.61
CA ILE A 11 -14.38 2.22 -5.90
C ILE A 11 -13.18 3.01 -6.42
N PHE A 12 -12.04 2.85 -5.77
CA PHE A 12 -10.80 3.51 -6.13
C PHE A 12 -9.88 2.53 -6.88
N ILE A 13 -9.33 2.98 -8.01
CA ILE A 13 -8.42 2.19 -8.83
C ILE A 13 -7.03 2.83 -8.80
N PRO A 14 -6.08 2.27 -8.03
CA PRO A 14 -4.73 2.77 -8.05
C PRO A 14 -4.00 2.30 -9.31
N GLU A 15 -3.45 3.24 -10.08
CA GLU A 15 -2.57 2.94 -11.22
C GLU A 15 -1.17 2.53 -10.77
N LYS A 16 -0.70 3.09 -9.64
CA LYS A 16 0.60 2.80 -9.03
C LYS A 16 0.63 3.26 -7.57
N ILE A 17 1.49 2.63 -6.78
CA ILE A 17 1.93 3.13 -5.47
C ILE A 17 3.12 4.04 -5.70
N ASN A 18 3.26 5.11 -4.92
CA ASN A 18 4.36 6.06 -4.96
C ASN A 18 5.69 5.41 -5.38
N PRO A 19 6.07 5.53 -6.66
CA PRO A 19 7.13 4.70 -7.20
C PRO A 19 8.49 5.03 -6.60
N GLU A 20 8.66 6.28 -6.16
CA GLU A 20 9.89 6.73 -5.52
C GLU A 20 10.02 6.16 -4.11
N LEU A 21 8.94 6.19 -3.33
CA LEU A 21 8.90 5.56 -2.01
C LEU A 21 9.13 4.04 -2.11
N ALA A 22 8.48 3.36 -3.05
CA ALA A 22 8.68 1.94 -3.29
C ALA A 22 10.14 1.61 -3.67
N LYS A 23 10.77 2.44 -4.54
CA LYS A 23 12.19 2.31 -4.89
C LYS A 23 13.11 2.52 -3.69
N LEU A 24 12.84 3.54 -2.86
CA LEU A 24 13.60 3.79 -1.63
C LEU A 24 13.49 2.62 -0.65
N ALA A 25 12.27 2.12 -0.42
CA ALA A 25 12.04 0.96 0.42
C ALA A 25 12.80 -0.28 -0.10
N LEU A 26 12.78 -0.52 -1.42
CA LEU A 26 13.54 -1.60 -2.03
C LEU A 26 15.05 -1.45 -1.85
N ALA A 27 15.58 -0.23 -1.93
CA ALA A 27 16.99 0.04 -1.67
C ALA A 27 17.35 -0.28 -0.21
N ILE A 28 16.51 0.11 0.75
CA ILE A 28 16.69 -0.23 2.17
C ILE A 28 16.66 -1.75 2.38
N VAL A 29 15.72 -2.46 1.76
CA VAL A 29 15.65 -3.92 1.82
C VAL A 29 16.97 -4.56 1.38
N LYS A 30 17.57 -4.06 0.28
CA LYS A 30 18.86 -4.56 -0.23
C LYS A 30 20.00 -4.25 0.73
N THR A 31 20.12 -2.99 1.15
CA THR A 31 21.21 -2.52 2.05
C THR A 31 21.18 -3.24 3.39
N CYS A 32 19.98 -3.44 3.95
CA CYS A 32 19.78 -4.11 5.25
C CYS A 32 19.64 -5.64 5.14
N LYS A 33 19.84 -6.23 3.95
CA LYS A 33 19.75 -7.67 3.69
C LYS A 33 18.41 -8.31 4.11
N LEU A 34 17.29 -7.59 3.93
CA LEU A 34 15.93 -8.04 4.28
C LEU A 34 15.27 -8.87 3.16
N SER A 35 16.00 -9.24 2.11
CA SER A 35 15.49 -9.88 0.89
C SER A 35 14.67 -11.14 1.16
N PHE A 36 15.06 -11.95 2.15
CA PHE A 36 14.32 -13.17 2.50
C PHE A 36 12.91 -12.86 3.00
N LYS A 37 12.76 -11.84 3.86
CA LYS A 37 11.45 -11.41 4.37
C LYS A 37 10.55 -10.87 3.25
N LEU A 38 11.12 -10.07 2.35
CA LEU A 38 10.40 -9.58 1.17
C LEU A 38 9.95 -10.74 0.27
N GLN A 39 10.84 -11.72 0.03
CA GLN A 39 10.52 -12.88 -0.79
C GLN A 39 9.35 -13.67 -0.21
N MET A 40 9.33 -13.93 1.10
CA MET A 40 8.21 -14.62 1.75
C MET A 40 6.86 -13.91 1.56
N LYS A 41 6.85 -12.57 1.52
CA LYS A 41 5.63 -11.78 1.36
C LYS A 41 5.18 -11.60 -0.09
N SER A 42 6.13 -11.58 -1.04
CA SER A 42 5.86 -11.24 -2.44
C SER A 42 5.91 -12.42 -3.40
N THR A 43 6.33 -13.62 -2.98
CA THR A 43 6.49 -14.78 -3.89
C THR A 43 5.19 -15.13 -4.62
N SER A 44 4.07 -15.24 -3.91
CA SER A 44 2.79 -15.59 -4.54
C SER A 44 2.30 -14.51 -5.51
N LEU A 45 2.51 -13.24 -5.18
CA LEU A 45 2.19 -12.11 -6.05
C LEU A 45 3.03 -12.13 -7.34
N ASN A 46 4.35 -12.33 -7.20
CA ASN A 46 5.27 -12.44 -8.33
C ASN A 46 4.96 -13.65 -9.22
N ASN A 47 4.57 -14.78 -8.62
CA ASN A 47 4.21 -15.97 -9.38
C ASN A 47 2.91 -15.76 -10.16
N ALA A 48 1.90 -15.13 -9.56
CA ALA A 48 0.66 -14.78 -10.25
C ALA A 48 0.93 -13.81 -11.42
N LEU A 49 1.78 -12.80 -11.19
CA LEU A 49 2.16 -11.82 -12.20
C LEU A 49 2.85 -12.46 -13.40
N LYS A 50 3.73 -13.44 -13.16
CA LYS A 50 4.44 -14.19 -14.22
C LYS A 50 3.53 -15.18 -14.96
N ALA A 51 2.62 -15.85 -14.25
CA ALA A 51 1.73 -16.84 -14.85
C ALA A 51 0.70 -16.21 -15.79
N GLY A 52 0.26 -14.97 -15.50
CA GLY A 52 -0.64 -14.20 -16.34
C GLY A 52 -2.07 -14.77 -16.45
N LYS A 53 -2.42 -15.80 -15.67
CA LYS A 53 -3.74 -16.40 -15.69
C LYS A 53 -4.72 -15.54 -14.89
N ARG A 54 -5.72 -14.96 -15.56
CA ARG A 54 -6.72 -14.04 -14.98
C ARG A 54 -7.28 -14.50 -13.64
N GLU A 55 -7.87 -15.71 -13.59
CA GLU A 55 -8.48 -16.26 -12.38
C GLU A 55 -7.49 -16.35 -11.22
N GLN A 56 -6.26 -16.77 -11.51
CA GLN A 56 -5.20 -16.88 -10.51
C GLN A 56 -4.74 -15.50 -10.01
N MET A 57 -4.59 -14.53 -10.92
CA MET A 57 -4.25 -13.15 -10.53
C MET A 57 -5.33 -12.57 -9.61
N LEU A 58 -6.60 -12.73 -9.99
CA LEU A 58 -7.73 -12.23 -9.23
C LEU A 58 -7.82 -12.91 -7.85
N ASP A 59 -7.75 -14.24 -7.77
CA ASP A 59 -7.78 -14.98 -6.49
C ASP A 59 -6.66 -14.53 -5.53
N ILE A 60 -5.45 -14.35 -6.04
CA ILE A 60 -4.30 -13.89 -5.25
C ILE A 60 -4.48 -12.44 -4.78
N ILE A 61 -4.99 -11.55 -5.62
CA ILE A 61 -5.32 -10.16 -5.25
C ILE A 61 -6.32 -10.16 -4.09
N LYS A 62 -7.43 -10.90 -4.24
CA LYS A 62 -8.50 -11.00 -3.23
C LYS A 62 -7.95 -11.45 -1.87
N LYS A 63 -7.21 -12.56 -1.84
CA LYS A 63 -6.61 -13.10 -0.62
C LYS A 63 -5.60 -12.15 0.02
N CYS A 64 -4.81 -11.43 -0.79
CA CYS A 64 -3.83 -10.48 -0.29
C CYS A 64 -4.50 -9.29 0.40
N LEU A 65 -5.53 -8.71 -0.24
CA LEU A 65 -6.28 -7.57 0.30
C LEU A 65 -7.04 -7.93 1.56
N GLU A 66 -7.68 -9.09 1.59
CA GLU A 66 -8.36 -9.60 2.78
C GLU A 66 -7.37 -9.77 3.96
N LYS A 67 -6.26 -10.46 3.72
CA LYS A 67 -5.24 -10.72 4.76
C LYS A 67 -4.62 -9.45 5.33
N ASN A 68 -4.37 -8.44 4.49
CA ASN A 68 -3.67 -7.22 4.88
C ASN A 68 -4.60 -6.03 5.14
N ARG A 69 -5.93 -6.24 5.12
CA ARG A 69 -6.96 -5.20 5.27
C ARG A 69 -6.66 -4.20 6.39
N ARG A 70 -6.36 -4.71 7.60
CA ARG A 70 -6.08 -3.86 8.77
C ARG A 70 -4.85 -2.97 8.56
N ILE A 71 -3.76 -3.53 8.03
CA ILE A 71 -2.51 -2.82 7.82
C ILE A 71 -2.70 -1.76 6.74
N TYR A 72 -3.30 -2.12 5.61
CA TYR A 72 -3.57 -1.18 4.52
C TYR A 72 -4.50 -0.05 4.95
N ASN A 73 -5.55 -0.36 5.72
CA ASN A 73 -6.42 0.68 6.29
C ASN A 73 -5.67 1.63 7.23
N GLN A 74 -4.75 1.09 8.04
CA GLN A 74 -3.93 1.91 8.93
C GLN A 74 -2.96 2.79 8.13
N ASP A 75 -2.26 2.23 7.15
CA ASP A 75 -1.27 2.96 6.35
C ASP A 75 -1.92 4.01 5.44
N MET A 76 -3.20 3.85 5.09
CA MET A 76 -3.93 4.71 4.15
C MET A 76 -4.95 5.64 4.80
N SER A 77 -5.09 5.62 6.12
CA SER A 77 -6.15 6.34 6.85
C SER A 77 -6.21 7.83 6.50
N LEU A 78 -5.06 8.48 6.33
CA LEU A 78 -4.92 9.90 5.99
C LEU A 78 -5.25 10.24 4.54
N THR A 79 -5.58 9.25 3.71
CA THR A 79 -5.80 9.45 2.27
C THR A 79 -7.26 9.23 1.87
N GLY A 80 -8.11 8.87 2.85
CA GLY A 80 -9.50 8.47 2.61
C GLY A 80 -9.64 7.11 1.93
N VAL A 81 -8.54 6.44 1.57
CA VAL A 81 -8.55 5.12 0.94
C VAL A 81 -8.70 4.04 2.00
N LYS A 82 -9.69 3.17 1.83
CA LYS A 82 -9.95 2.03 2.71
C LYS A 82 -10.16 0.76 1.90
N VAL A 83 -9.82 -0.38 2.48
CA VAL A 83 -10.15 -1.71 1.95
C VAL A 83 -11.51 -2.14 2.51
N GLU A 84 -12.49 -2.18 1.61
CA GLU A 84 -13.90 -2.47 1.88
C GLU A 84 -14.47 -3.47 0.86
N GLU A 85 -15.69 -3.94 1.11
CA GLU A 85 -16.37 -4.86 0.20
C GLU A 85 -16.88 -4.16 -1.06
N VAL A 86 -16.62 -4.78 -2.20
CA VAL A 86 -17.14 -4.45 -3.53
C VAL A 86 -17.81 -5.68 -4.15
N GLU A 87 -18.75 -5.46 -5.06
CA GLU A 87 -19.40 -6.56 -5.79
C GLU A 87 -18.39 -7.29 -6.70
N ASP A 88 -18.53 -8.61 -6.85
CA ASP A 88 -17.62 -9.38 -7.71
C ASP A 88 -17.76 -9.02 -9.19
N SER A 89 -18.97 -8.60 -9.60
CA SER A 89 -19.32 -8.10 -10.94
C SER A 89 -18.42 -6.94 -11.39
N PHE A 90 -17.86 -6.18 -10.43
CA PHE A 90 -16.90 -5.11 -10.72
C PHE A 90 -15.67 -5.59 -11.51
N PHE A 91 -15.27 -6.86 -11.36
CA PHE A 91 -14.09 -7.42 -12.01
C PHE A 91 -14.39 -8.07 -13.36
N ASP A 92 -15.66 -8.21 -13.76
CA ASP A 92 -16.03 -8.96 -14.97
C ASP A 92 -15.54 -8.26 -16.25
N ASP A 93 -15.53 -6.93 -16.27
CA ASP A 93 -15.14 -6.07 -17.39
C ASP A 93 -13.68 -5.61 -17.36
N LYS A 94 -12.94 -5.90 -16.27
CA LYS A 94 -11.56 -5.40 -16.10
C LYS A 94 -10.57 -6.15 -16.97
N SER A 95 -9.56 -5.50 -17.52
CA SER A 95 -8.55 -6.16 -18.36
C SER A 95 -7.56 -7.01 -17.55
N ASP A 96 -6.83 -7.91 -18.21
CA ASP A 96 -5.74 -8.64 -17.57
C ASP A 96 -4.60 -7.70 -17.16
N ASP A 97 -4.39 -6.61 -17.90
CA ASP A 97 -3.39 -5.60 -17.56
C ASP A 97 -3.76 -4.83 -16.30
N PHE A 98 -5.05 -4.59 -16.05
CA PHE A 98 -5.51 -4.08 -14.76
C PHE A 98 -5.08 -5.02 -13.62
N LEU A 99 -5.29 -6.33 -13.76
CA LEU A 99 -4.91 -7.29 -12.71
C LEU A 99 -3.39 -7.34 -12.51
N LYS A 100 -2.60 -7.25 -13.58
CA LYS A 100 -1.13 -7.15 -13.47
C LYS A 100 -0.69 -5.89 -12.74
N GLN A 101 -1.31 -4.75 -13.02
CA GLN A 101 -1.04 -3.50 -12.30
C GLN A 101 -1.38 -3.63 -10.82
N GLN A 102 -2.52 -4.25 -10.49
CA GLN A 102 -2.90 -4.49 -9.10
C GLN A 102 -1.92 -5.43 -8.38
N LEU A 103 -1.39 -6.46 -9.04
CA LEU A 103 -0.32 -7.27 -8.46
C LEU A 103 0.95 -6.47 -8.21
N GLN A 104 1.33 -5.57 -9.13
CA GLN A 104 2.50 -4.70 -8.95
C GLN A 104 2.33 -3.76 -7.75
N VAL A 105 1.16 -3.13 -7.62
CA VAL A 105 0.75 -2.35 -6.45
C VAL A 105 0.94 -3.19 -5.17
N LEU A 106 0.40 -4.40 -5.11
CA LEU A 106 0.53 -5.25 -3.92
C LEU A 106 1.99 -5.66 -3.61
N ILE A 107 2.84 -5.81 -4.64
CA ILE A 107 4.28 -6.07 -4.47
C ILE A 107 4.99 -4.85 -3.88
N ASP A 108 4.65 -3.66 -4.35
CA ASP A 108 5.20 -2.40 -3.82
C ASP A 108 4.79 -2.21 -2.35
N PHE A 109 3.55 -2.54 -1.98
CA PHE A 109 3.13 -2.61 -0.57
C PHE A 109 3.95 -3.61 0.24
N ALA A 110 4.15 -4.82 -0.28
CA ALA A 110 4.97 -5.82 0.41
C ALA A 110 6.40 -5.32 0.64
N THR A 111 6.94 -4.50 -0.26
CA THR A 111 8.25 -3.86 -0.13
C THR A 111 8.27 -2.84 1.00
N ILE A 112 7.32 -1.91 1.03
CA ILE A 112 7.22 -0.89 2.08
C ILE A 112 6.97 -1.54 3.45
N ASN A 113 6.01 -2.47 3.54
CA ASN A 113 5.69 -3.17 4.79
C ASN A 113 6.88 -3.97 5.32
N THR A 114 7.73 -4.51 4.44
CA THR A 114 8.95 -5.18 4.86
C THR A 114 9.88 -4.24 5.62
N VAL A 115 10.01 -2.98 5.20
CA VAL A 115 10.81 -1.95 5.88
C VAL A 115 10.18 -1.56 7.21
N VAL A 116 8.87 -1.29 7.22
CA VAL A 116 8.09 -0.92 8.41
C VAL A 116 8.24 -1.98 9.50
N GLU A 117 7.88 -3.22 9.20
CA GLU A 117 7.91 -4.34 10.16
C GLU A 117 9.33 -4.73 10.60
N SER A 118 10.35 -4.34 9.84
CA SER A 118 11.75 -4.58 10.22
C SER A 118 12.33 -3.43 11.04
N LYS A 119 11.49 -2.48 11.48
CA LYS A 119 11.86 -1.31 12.27
C LYS A 119 12.88 -0.39 11.57
N MET A 120 12.85 -0.37 10.23
CA MET A 120 13.74 0.44 9.40
C MET A 120 13.09 1.77 8.99
N MET A 121 11.98 2.15 9.62
CA MET A 121 11.30 3.44 9.40
C MET A 121 12.24 4.65 9.54
N PRO A 122 13.16 4.73 10.53
CA PRO A 122 14.07 5.88 10.62
C PRO A 122 14.96 6.05 9.38
N LEU A 123 15.41 4.95 8.78
CA LEU A 123 16.18 4.97 7.53
C LEU A 123 15.31 5.42 6.36
N MET A 124 14.05 4.97 6.31
CA MET A 124 13.11 5.39 5.28
C MET A 124 12.78 6.88 5.38
N SER A 125 12.52 7.39 6.58
CA SER A 125 12.28 8.82 6.81
C SER A 125 13.48 9.67 6.41
N GLY A 126 14.69 9.32 6.88
CA GLY A 126 15.90 10.07 6.53
C GLY A 126 16.26 10.02 5.03
N ALA A 127 16.03 8.87 4.38
CA ALA A 127 16.26 8.75 2.94
C ALA A 127 15.19 9.49 2.11
N CYS A 128 13.94 9.48 2.57
CA CYS A 128 12.82 10.18 1.93
C CYS A 128 13.08 11.68 1.87
N GLU A 129 13.36 12.33 2.99
CA GLU A 129 13.60 13.77 3.05
C GLU A 129 14.80 14.19 2.21
N LYS A 130 15.90 13.42 2.29
CA LYS A 130 17.11 13.67 1.51
C LYS A 130 16.92 13.53 -0.01
N THR A 131 16.09 12.58 -0.45
CA THR A 131 15.95 12.24 -1.87
C THR A 131 14.80 12.98 -2.53
N LEU A 132 13.70 13.15 -1.83
CA LEU A 132 12.43 13.68 -2.35
C LEU A 132 12.17 15.12 -1.87
N GLY A 133 12.96 15.64 -0.94
CA GLY A 133 12.81 16.99 -0.40
C GLY A 133 11.55 17.19 0.44
N VAL A 134 10.86 16.11 0.80
CA VAL A 134 9.62 16.13 1.59
C VAL A 134 9.67 15.06 2.69
N PRO A 135 9.12 15.36 3.89
CA PRO A 135 9.09 14.40 4.99
C PRO A 135 8.11 13.26 4.69
N LEU A 136 8.39 12.09 5.26
CA LEU A 136 7.66 10.85 4.96
C LEU A 136 6.15 10.95 5.24
N ASN A 137 5.73 11.66 6.28
CA ASN A 137 4.32 11.87 6.60
C ASN A 137 3.57 12.77 5.59
N LYS A 138 4.31 13.49 4.73
CA LYS A 138 3.75 14.30 3.64
C LYS A 138 3.79 13.58 2.29
N ILE A 139 4.20 12.31 2.26
CA ILE A 139 4.22 11.50 1.05
C ILE A 139 2.85 10.92 0.79
N LYS A 140 2.34 11.17 -0.42
CA LYS A 140 1.16 10.50 -0.97
C LYS A 140 1.51 9.05 -1.33
N PHE A 141 0.80 8.08 -0.76
CA PHE A 141 1.08 6.65 -0.92
C PHE A 141 0.63 6.10 -2.27
N PHE A 142 -0.49 6.55 -2.80
CA PHE A 142 -0.91 6.25 -4.17
C PHE A 142 -0.65 7.44 -5.08
N SER A 143 -0.33 7.19 -6.35
CA SER A 143 -0.54 8.24 -7.35
C SER A 143 -2.03 8.53 -7.43
N ASN A 144 -2.42 9.74 -7.80
CA ASN A 144 -3.82 10.17 -7.90
C ASN A 144 -4.41 10.60 -6.53
N GLN A 145 -3.57 10.78 -5.51
CA GLN A 145 -3.96 11.46 -4.27
C GLN A 145 -3.68 12.94 -4.41
N ASP A 146 -4.69 13.79 -4.27
CA ASP A 146 -4.52 15.25 -4.31
C ASP A 146 -4.48 15.89 -2.92
N VAL A 147 -5.09 15.24 -1.93
CA VAL A 147 -5.23 15.76 -0.56
C VAL A 147 -4.69 14.72 0.44
N ILE A 148 -3.89 15.19 1.39
CA ILE A 148 -3.59 14.48 2.63
C ILE A 148 -4.61 15.02 3.63
N LEU A 149 -5.47 14.16 4.17
CA LEU A 149 -6.32 14.52 5.30
C LEU A 149 -5.39 14.73 6.49
N GLU A 150 -5.45 15.91 7.09
CA GLU A 150 -4.73 16.19 8.31
C GLU A 150 -5.19 15.18 9.37
N GLU A 151 -4.24 14.62 10.13
CA GLU A 151 -4.61 13.91 11.35
C GLU A 151 -5.45 14.87 12.18
N PRO A 152 -6.60 14.43 12.74
CA PRO A 152 -7.34 15.29 13.66
C PRO A 152 -6.35 15.78 14.71
N GLU A 153 -6.25 17.11 14.87
CA GLU A 153 -5.48 17.66 15.99
C GLU A 153 -6.02 17.00 17.25
N ASP A 154 -5.11 16.34 17.99
CA ASP A 154 -5.44 15.72 19.25
C ASP A 154 -5.74 16.89 20.21
N ASP A 155 -7.01 17.29 20.28
CA ASP A 155 -7.55 18.19 21.31
C ASP A 155 -7.44 17.49 22.68
N SER A 156 -6.21 17.24 23.10
CA SER A 156 -5.84 16.95 24.46
C SER A 156 -5.42 18.27 25.10
N GLU A 157 -6.37 19.20 25.22
CA GLU A 157 -6.25 20.21 26.26
C GLU A 157 -6.45 19.51 27.60
N GLU A 158 -5.36 19.48 28.37
CA GLU A 158 -5.32 19.12 29.76
C GLU A 158 -6.35 19.94 30.56
N GLU A 159 -7.50 19.35 30.92
CA GLU A 159 -8.23 19.82 32.10
C GLU A 159 -7.44 19.35 33.35
N THR A 160 -6.42 20.14 33.69
CA THR A 160 -6.00 20.28 35.09
C THR A 160 -6.83 21.42 35.68
N GLU A 161 -7.90 21.08 36.39
CA GLU A 161 -8.51 22.01 37.34
C GLU A 161 -8.32 21.49 38.77
N GLU A 162 -7.95 22.46 39.61
CA GLU A 162 -7.44 22.39 40.99
C GLU A 162 -8.41 21.80 42.03
#